data_AF-A0A7L6A7I5-F1
#
_entry.id   AF-A0A7L6A7I5-F1
#
_cell.length_a   1.000
_cell.length_b   1.000
_cell.length_c   1.000
_cell.angle_alpha   90.00
_cell.angle_beta   90.00
_cell.angle_gamma   90.00
#
_symmetry.space_group_name_H-M   'P 1'
#
loop_
_entity.id
_entity.type
_entity.pdbx_description
1 polymer ?
#
loop_
_entity_poly.entity_id
_entity_poly.type
_entity_poly.pdbx_seq_one_letter_code
_entity_poly.pdbx_strand_id
1 'polypeptide(L)'
;MKLNVTLGQDLSAYAEIEMEAPEGASEIAIVAAIRRQIDGDFPVFDEDWESTSSLRIVSAKDESGNYLIQDHPLEPIPFDAGQALESWLKGWSKDLSGVVQAAAQAKLIDPLAMEAHRGTFTIPGAESVDVEFECRKGATREEKDLAFLEALAQVGTVDYVAIGEVRHGV
;
A
#
# COMPACT_ATOMS: atom_id res chain seq x y z
N MET A 1 4.28 -29.48 3.28
CA MET A 1 3.97 -29.34 1.84
C MET A 1 5.11 -28.54 1.27
N LYS A 2 5.80 -29.03 0.26
CA LYS A 2 6.93 -28.30 -0.28
C LYS A 2 6.49 -27.15 -1.18
N LEU A 3 7.26 -26.08 -1.11
CA LEU A 3 7.18 -24.92 -1.96
C LEU A 3 8.43 -24.84 -2.81
N ASN A 4 8.24 -24.66 -4.11
CA ASN A 4 9.30 -24.17 -4.99
C ASN A 4 9.10 -22.65 -5.13
N VAL A 5 10.07 -21.88 -4.64
CA VAL A 5 10.04 -20.42 -4.59
C VAL A 5 11.09 -19.88 -5.55
N THR A 6 10.64 -19.09 -6.52
CA THR A 6 11.53 -18.33 -7.40
C THR A 6 11.60 -16.90 -6.88
N LEU A 7 12.79 -16.47 -6.50
CA LEU A 7 13.11 -15.11 -6.12
C LEU A 7 13.84 -14.41 -7.26
N GLY A 8 13.63 -13.11 -7.43
CA GLY A 8 14.39 -12.35 -8.41
C GLY A 8 13.89 -10.93 -8.64
N GLN A 9 14.50 -10.28 -9.64
CA GLN A 9 14.05 -9.04 -10.26
C GLN A 9 14.03 -9.25 -11.78
N ASP A 10 12.87 -8.96 -12.38
CA ASP A 10 12.62 -8.83 -13.83
C ASP A 10 13.58 -9.60 -14.78
N LEU A 11 13.35 -10.91 -14.95
CA LEU A 11 13.96 -11.80 -15.96
C LEU A 11 15.49 -11.97 -16.02
N SER A 12 16.31 -11.14 -15.34
CA SER A 12 17.76 -11.20 -15.42
C SER A 12 18.43 -11.95 -14.26
N ALA A 13 17.97 -11.76 -13.02
CA ALA A 13 18.58 -12.41 -11.85
C ALA A 13 17.54 -13.20 -11.06
N TYR A 14 17.72 -14.53 -10.99
CA TYR A 14 16.86 -15.43 -10.23
C TYR A 14 17.63 -16.31 -9.25
N ALA A 15 16.94 -16.71 -8.19
CA ALA A 15 17.33 -17.79 -7.31
C ALA A 15 16.12 -18.69 -7.03
N GLU A 16 16.34 -19.99 -6.99
CA GLU A 16 15.31 -20.98 -6.64
C GLU A 16 15.58 -21.54 -5.24
N ILE A 17 14.52 -21.62 -4.44
CA ILE A 17 14.56 -22.17 -3.09
C ILE A 17 13.48 -23.22 -2.95
N GLU A 18 13.85 -24.38 -2.44
CA GLU A 18 12.89 -25.38 -1.96
C GLU A 18 12.73 -25.24 -0.44
N MET A 19 11.48 -25.17 0.03
CA MET A 19 11.20 -25.05 1.46
C MET A 19 9.88 -25.73 1.84
N GLU A 20 9.69 -26.01 3.14
CA GLU A 20 8.39 -26.46 3.64
C GLU A 20 7.46 -25.27 3.88
N ALA A 21 6.25 -25.35 3.35
CA ALA A 21 5.17 -24.44 3.67
C ALA A 21 4.80 -24.53 5.16
N PRO A 22 4.48 -23.41 5.82
CA PRO A 22 3.88 -23.46 7.15
C PRO A 22 2.55 -24.22 7.11
N GLU A 23 2.22 -24.91 8.21
CA GLU A 23 1.01 -25.71 8.29
C GLU A 23 -0.25 -24.82 8.26
N GLY A 24 -1.19 -25.10 7.36
CA GLY A 24 -2.40 -24.28 7.18
C GLY A 24 -2.14 -22.84 6.72
N ALA A 25 -1.00 -22.59 6.08
CA ALA A 25 -0.51 -21.24 5.82
C ALA A 25 -1.41 -20.43 4.88
N SER A 26 -1.74 -19.22 5.32
CA SER A 26 -2.17 -18.13 4.45
C SER A 26 -0.98 -17.57 3.66
N GLU A 27 -1.26 -16.80 2.61
CA GLU A 27 -0.24 -16.08 1.84
C GLU A 27 0.73 -15.30 2.74
N ILE A 28 0.21 -14.56 3.73
CA ILE A 28 1.01 -13.79 4.69
C ILE A 28 1.99 -14.69 5.46
N ALA A 29 1.54 -15.88 5.89
CA ALA A 29 2.39 -16.81 6.61
C ALA A 29 3.49 -17.41 5.70
N ILE A 30 3.18 -17.67 4.43
CA ILE A 30 4.16 -18.13 3.43
C ILE A 30 5.21 -17.04 3.18
N VAL A 31 4.81 -15.79 2.93
CA VAL A 31 5.75 -14.67 2.73
C VAL A 31 6.67 -14.49 3.94
N ALA A 32 6.11 -14.55 5.16
CA ALA A 32 6.90 -14.42 6.39
C ALA A 32 7.92 -15.55 6.57
N ALA A 33 7.57 -16.77 6.15
CA ALA A 33 8.48 -17.91 6.18
C ALA A 33 9.61 -17.77 5.15
N ILE A 34 9.29 -17.34 3.93
CA ILE A 34 10.27 -17.06 2.87
C ILE A 34 11.28 -16.00 3.34
N ARG A 35 10.81 -14.89 3.90
CA ARG A 35 11.68 -13.84 4.45
C ARG A 35 12.66 -14.38 5.49
N ARG A 36 12.15 -15.16 6.45
CA ARG A 36 12.98 -15.75 7.51
C ARG A 36 14.06 -16.69 6.96
N GLN A 37 13.78 -17.41 5.89
CA GLN A 37 14.75 -18.31 5.26
C GLN A 37 15.86 -17.53 4.56
N ILE A 38 15.50 -16.49 3.81
CA ILE A 38 16.45 -15.63 3.09
C ILE A 38 17.37 -14.87 4.06
N ASP A 39 16.86 -14.42 5.21
CA ASP A 39 17.67 -13.75 6.24
C ASP A 39 18.70 -14.69 6.91
N GLY A 40 18.44 -15.99 6.93
CA GLY A 40 19.29 -17.00 7.58
C GLY A 40 20.32 -17.63 6.66
N ASP A 41 19.94 -17.91 5.41
CA ASP A 41 20.78 -18.50 4.37
C ASP A 41 20.44 -17.84 3.04
N PHE A 42 21.10 -16.71 2.77
CA PHE A 42 20.79 -15.92 1.59
C PHE A 42 21.09 -16.74 0.33
N PRO A 43 20.11 -16.96 -0.55
CA PRO A 43 20.25 -17.85 -1.68
C PRO A 43 21.29 -17.29 -2.66
N VAL A 44 22.02 -18.20 -3.32
CA VAL A 44 22.97 -17.83 -4.37
C VAL A 44 22.18 -17.55 -5.64
N PHE A 45 22.31 -16.32 -6.14
CA PHE A 45 21.73 -15.91 -7.42
C PHE A 45 22.66 -16.29 -8.58
N ASP A 46 22.07 -16.58 -9.74
CA ASP A 46 22.83 -16.92 -10.96
C ASP A 46 23.63 -15.72 -11.52
N GLU A 47 23.18 -14.49 -11.24
CA GLU A 47 23.83 -13.24 -11.63
C GLU A 47 24.17 -12.38 -10.40
N ASP A 48 25.01 -11.37 -10.59
CA ASP A 48 25.42 -10.44 -9.52
C ASP A 48 24.20 -9.68 -8.97
N TRP A 49 23.77 -10.08 -7.77
CA TRP A 49 22.64 -9.52 -7.06
C TRP A 49 22.98 -8.21 -6.32
N GLU A 50 24.27 -7.89 -6.10
CA GLU A 50 24.66 -6.81 -5.19
C GLU A 50 24.22 -5.41 -5.67
N SER A 51 23.99 -5.25 -6.97
CA SER A 51 23.51 -4.00 -7.58
C SER A 51 21.98 -3.93 -7.75
N THR A 52 21.30 -5.02 -7.45
CA THR A 52 19.88 -5.25 -7.73
C THR A 52 19.06 -4.73 -6.56
N SER A 53 18.08 -3.88 -6.83
CA SER A 53 17.19 -3.32 -5.81
C SER A 53 15.78 -3.74 -6.16
N SER A 54 14.98 -4.20 -5.18
CA SER A 54 13.64 -4.78 -5.34
C SER A 54 13.59 -6.31 -5.53
N LEU A 55 14.10 -7.07 -4.55
CA LEU A 55 13.85 -8.50 -4.48
C LEU A 55 12.34 -8.80 -4.44
N ARG A 56 11.86 -9.73 -5.28
CA ARG A 56 10.47 -10.19 -5.29
C ARG A 56 10.40 -11.72 -5.26
N ILE A 57 9.33 -12.24 -4.67
CA ILE A 57 8.81 -13.58 -4.96
C ILE A 57 8.15 -13.50 -6.33
N VAL A 58 8.88 -13.94 -7.35
CA VAL A 58 8.37 -14.02 -8.72
C VAL A 58 7.27 -15.08 -8.76
N SER A 59 7.52 -16.22 -8.13
CA SER A 59 6.48 -17.21 -7.88
C SER A 59 6.79 -18.06 -6.65
N ALA A 60 5.74 -18.49 -5.95
CA ALA A 60 5.80 -19.61 -5.00
C ALA A 60 4.75 -20.65 -5.42
N LYS A 61 5.20 -21.87 -5.70
CA LYS A 61 4.36 -22.96 -6.20
C LYS A 61 4.37 -24.16 -5.26
N ASP A 62 3.25 -24.86 -5.16
CA ASP A 62 3.20 -26.16 -4.49
C ASP A 62 3.82 -27.28 -5.36
N GLU A 63 3.88 -28.49 -4.81
CA GLU A 63 4.40 -29.69 -5.49
C GLU A 63 3.61 -30.08 -6.74
N SER A 64 2.37 -29.60 -6.88
CA SER A 64 1.52 -29.80 -8.07
C SER A 64 1.72 -28.71 -9.12
N GLY A 65 2.55 -27.70 -8.83
CA GLY A 65 2.81 -26.56 -9.71
C GLY A 65 1.75 -25.45 -9.60
N ASN A 66 0.84 -25.49 -8.64
CA ASN A 66 -0.16 -24.45 -8.43
C ASN A 66 0.51 -23.21 -7.84
N TYR A 67 0.17 -22.04 -8.38
CA TYR A 67 0.64 -20.77 -7.84
C TYR A 67 -0.07 -20.43 -6.54
N LEU A 68 0.71 -20.16 -5.49
CA LEU A 68 0.23 -19.66 -4.21
C LEU A 68 0.55 -18.18 -4.03
N ILE A 69 1.68 -17.73 -4.59
CA ILE A 69 2.12 -16.33 -4.60
C ILE A 69 2.69 -16.03 -5.98
N GLN A 70 2.38 -14.85 -6.51
CA GLN A 70 3.00 -14.29 -7.70
C GLN A 70 3.31 -12.82 -7.47
N ASP A 71 4.44 -12.38 -8.01
CA ASP A 71 4.83 -10.98 -8.09
C ASP A 71 4.73 -10.23 -6.74
N HIS A 72 5.28 -10.83 -5.68
CA HIS A 72 5.18 -10.28 -4.33
C HIS A 72 6.52 -9.67 -3.85
N PRO A 73 6.56 -8.40 -3.42
CA PRO A 73 7.80 -7.76 -3.03
C PRO A 73 8.36 -8.21 -1.66
N LEU A 74 9.67 -8.40 -1.58
CA LEU A 74 10.38 -8.79 -0.36
C LEU A 74 11.16 -7.65 0.30
N GLU A 75 11.60 -6.67 -0.48
CA GLU A 75 12.35 -5.50 0.00
C GLU A 75 11.53 -4.20 -0.14
N PRO A 76 11.88 -3.10 0.56
CA PRO A 76 11.29 -1.79 0.28
C PRO A 76 11.49 -1.46 -1.18
N ILE A 77 10.46 -0.93 -1.84
CA ILE A 77 10.36 -0.98 -3.30
C ILE A 77 10.38 0.43 -3.88
N PRO A 78 11.56 1.07 -3.98
CA PRO A 78 11.70 2.29 -4.78
C PRO A 78 11.09 2.16 -6.18
N PHE A 79 11.15 0.95 -6.76
CA PHE A 79 10.55 0.63 -8.04
C PHE A 79 9.01 0.79 -8.03
N ASP A 80 8.28 0.17 -7.10
CA ASP A 80 6.81 0.27 -7.06
C ASP A 80 6.37 1.70 -6.72
N ALA A 81 7.11 2.39 -5.84
CA ALA A 81 6.90 3.81 -5.58
C ALA A 81 7.10 4.66 -6.85
N GLY A 82 8.13 4.35 -7.65
CA GLY A 82 8.38 4.97 -8.95
C GLY A 82 7.29 4.68 -9.98
N GLN A 83 6.81 3.44 -10.05
CA GLN A 83 5.74 3.02 -10.95
C GLN A 83 4.40 3.68 -10.59
N ALA A 84 4.09 3.77 -9.29
CA ALA A 84 2.92 4.50 -8.80
C ALA A 84 3.00 5.98 -9.18
N LEU A 85 4.15 6.62 -8.96
CA LEU A 85 4.39 8.01 -9.34
C LEU A 85 4.27 8.22 -10.85
N GLU A 86 4.86 7.35 -11.66
CA GLU A 86 4.80 7.42 -13.12
C GLU A 86 3.34 7.30 -13.61
N SER A 87 2.59 6.34 -13.07
CA SER A 87 1.19 6.13 -13.42
C SER A 87 0.33 7.35 -13.07
N TRP A 88 0.61 8.00 -11.94
CA TRP A 88 -0.05 9.25 -11.56
C TRP A 88 0.34 10.42 -12.48
N LEU A 89 1.63 10.61 -12.75
CA LEU A 89 2.12 11.67 -13.65
C LEU A 89 1.58 11.54 -15.08
N LYS A 90 1.39 10.30 -15.56
CA LYS A 90 0.79 10.00 -16.86
C LYS A 90 -0.74 10.07 -16.86
N GLY A 91 -1.36 10.29 -15.71
CA GLY A 91 -2.82 10.34 -15.55
C GLY A 91 -3.52 8.99 -15.66
N TRP A 92 -2.78 7.89 -15.60
CA TRP A 92 -3.34 6.52 -15.60
C TRP A 92 -3.93 6.15 -14.24
N SER A 93 -3.40 6.75 -13.16
CA SER A 93 -3.97 6.69 -11.81
C SER A 93 -4.31 8.09 -11.31
N LYS A 94 -5.40 8.21 -10.55
CA LYS A 94 -5.75 9.42 -9.79
C LYS A 94 -5.42 9.31 -8.30
N ASP A 95 -4.87 8.17 -7.88
CA ASP A 95 -4.63 7.85 -6.48
C ASP A 95 -3.29 8.42 -5.99
N LEU A 96 -3.28 9.72 -5.70
CA LEU A 96 -2.10 10.38 -5.13
C LEU A 96 -1.77 9.84 -3.73
N SER A 97 -2.78 9.46 -2.95
CA SER A 97 -2.58 8.89 -1.61
C SER A 97 -1.79 7.58 -1.67
N GLY A 98 -2.12 6.69 -2.63
CA GLY A 98 -1.38 5.47 -2.90
C GLY A 98 0.08 5.73 -3.29
N VAL A 99 0.36 6.76 -4.10
CA VAL A 99 1.74 7.17 -4.45
C VAL A 99 2.54 7.57 -3.22
N VAL A 100 1.96 8.41 -2.36
CA VAL A 100 2.62 8.89 -1.14
C VAL A 100 2.87 7.72 -0.18
N GLN A 101 1.90 6.81 -0.04
CA GLN A 101 2.04 5.63 0.81
C GLN A 101 3.15 4.70 0.30
N ALA A 102 3.21 4.45 -1.02
CA ALA A 102 4.26 3.64 -1.64
C ALA A 102 5.65 4.27 -1.43
N ALA A 103 5.77 5.60 -1.59
CA ALA A 103 7.02 6.32 -1.34
C ALA A 103 7.47 6.23 0.13
N ALA A 104 6.54 6.32 1.08
CA ALA A 104 6.83 6.17 2.50
C ALA A 104 7.24 4.73 2.87
N GLN A 105 6.55 3.72 2.32
CA GLN A 105 6.91 2.31 2.51
C GLN A 105 8.29 1.97 1.93
N ALA A 106 8.62 2.56 0.78
CA ALA A 106 9.94 2.46 0.16
C ALA A 106 11.03 3.30 0.87
N LYS A 107 10.69 4.04 1.93
CA LYS A 107 11.60 4.94 2.67
C LYS A 107 12.23 6.04 1.80
N LEU A 108 11.57 6.42 0.70
CA LEU A 108 11.99 7.53 -0.17
C LEU A 108 11.60 8.89 0.40
N ILE A 109 10.56 8.91 1.23
CA ILE A 109 10.15 10.04 2.06
C ILE A 109 10.05 9.57 3.52
N ASP A 110 10.04 10.52 4.44
CA ASP A 110 9.82 10.21 5.85
C ASP A 110 8.50 9.42 6.02
N PRO A 111 8.45 8.45 6.95
CA PRO A 111 7.22 7.75 7.27
C PRO A 111 6.10 8.75 7.55
N LEU A 112 4.90 8.43 7.07
CA LEU A 112 3.70 9.20 7.40
C LEU A 112 3.45 9.06 8.91
N ALA A 113 4.08 9.93 9.70
CA ALA A 113 3.73 10.08 11.10
C ALA A 113 2.32 10.65 11.14
N MET A 114 1.37 9.93 11.72
CA MET A 114 0.02 10.44 11.86
C MET A 114 -0.08 11.26 13.15
N GLU A 115 -0.85 12.33 13.10
CA GLU A 115 -1.24 13.12 14.26
C GLU A 115 -2.76 13.02 14.41
N ALA A 116 -3.20 12.70 15.63
CA ALA A 116 -4.60 12.74 15.99
C ALA A 116 -5.03 14.19 16.23
N HIS A 117 -6.17 14.54 15.65
CA HIS A 117 -6.79 15.84 15.79
C HIS A 117 -8.23 15.68 16.25
N ARG A 118 -8.72 16.72 16.94
CA ARG A 118 -10.13 16.89 17.24
C ARG A 118 -10.60 18.18 16.58
N GLY A 119 -11.56 18.05 15.66
CA GLY A 119 -12.23 19.19 15.03
C GLY A 119 -13.62 19.36 15.63
N THR A 120 -14.08 20.60 15.65
CA THR A 120 -15.43 20.95 16.08
C THR A 120 -16.18 21.56 14.90
N PHE A 121 -17.29 20.96 14.51
CA PHE A 121 -18.21 21.50 13.53
C PHE A 121 -19.40 22.15 14.24
N THR A 122 -19.65 23.42 13.95
CA THR A 122 -20.77 24.17 14.56
C THR A 122 -21.61 24.81 13.48
N ILE A 123 -22.91 24.48 13.47
CA ILE A 123 -23.90 25.19 12.66
C ILE A 123 -24.59 26.21 13.58
N PRO A 124 -24.75 27.49 13.17
CA PRO A 124 -25.46 28.48 13.96
C PRO A 124 -26.86 28.01 14.36
N GLY A 125 -27.13 27.95 15.67
CA GLY A 125 -28.41 27.50 16.21
C GLY A 125 -28.56 25.98 16.37
N ALA A 126 -27.53 25.20 16.06
CA ALA A 126 -27.48 23.75 16.30
C ALA A 126 -26.43 23.39 17.36
N GLU A 127 -26.48 22.15 17.82
CA GLU A 127 -25.45 21.58 18.69
C GLU A 127 -24.14 21.38 17.91
N SER A 128 -23.02 21.63 18.56
CA SER A 128 -21.69 21.39 17.98
C SER A 128 -21.39 19.90 17.96
N VAL A 129 -20.77 19.43 16.88
CA VAL A 129 -20.29 18.06 16.73
C VAL A 129 -18.77 18.06 16.81
N ASP A 130 -18.24 17.31 17.76
CA ASP A 130 -16.81 17.06 17.84
C ASP A 130 -16.46 15.74 17.15
N VAL A 131 -15.45 15.77 16.30
CA VAL A 131 -14.98 14.60 15.54
C VAL A 131 -13.48 14.46 15.73
N GLU A 132 -13.06 13.25 16.11
CA GLU A 132 -11.66 12.85 16.11
C GLU A 132 -11.29 12.30 14.73
N PHE A 133 -10.14 12.72 14.22
CA PHE A 133 -9.63 12.29 12.92
C PHE A 133 -8.11 12.26 12.93
N GLU A 134 -7.52 11.48 12.02
CA GLU A 134 -6.08 11.38 11.87
C GLU A 134 -5.65 12.05 10.56
N CYS A 135 -4.55 12.78 10.59
CA CYS A 135 -3.89 13.24 9.37
C CYS A 135 -2.38 13.14 9.50
N ARG A 136 -1.65 13.18 8.38
CA ARG A 136 -0.19 13.18 8.42
C ARG A 136 0.34 14.40 9.18
N LYS A 137 1.44 14.22 9.88
CA LYS A 137 2.18 15.26 10.57
C LYS A 137 2.59 16.34 9.58
N GLY A 138 2.34 17.59 9.95
CA GLY A 138 2.57 18.72 9.06
C GLY A 138 1.60 18.81 7.87
N ALA A 139 0.46 18.13 7.93
CA ALA A 139 -0.62 18.29 6.95
C ALA A 139 -1.02 19.77 6.82
N THR A 140 -1.28 20.19 5.57
CA THR A 140 -1.82 21.51 5.25
C THR A 140 -3.23 21.66 5.80
N ARG A 141 -3.77 22.88 5.71
CA ARG A 141 -5.12 23.15 6.18
C ARG A 141 -6.15 22.34 5.37
N GLU A 142 -5.96 22.28 4.06
CA GLU A 142 -6.84 21.59 3.12
C GLU A 142 -6.88 20.08 3.39
N GLU A 143 -5.72 19.46 3.68
CA GLU A 143 -5.64 18.04 4.05
C GLU A 143 -6.35 17.76 5.38
N LYS A 144 -6.24 18.66 6.36
CA LYS A 144 -6.96 18.56 7.64
C LYS A 144 -8.46 18.72 7.46
N ASP A 145 -8.88 19.67 6.62
CA ASP A 145 -10.30 19.90 6.35
C ASP A 145 -10.92 18.69 5.61
N LEU A 146 -10.19 18.07 4.66
CA LEU A 146 -10.64 16.85 3.98
C LEU A 146 -10.77 15.68 4.97
N ALA A 147 -9.73 15.38 5.75
CA ALA A 147 -9.74 14.29 6.72
C ALA A 147 -10.84 14.48 7.79
N PHE A 148 -11.08 15.73 8.21
CA PHE A 148 -12.18 16.06 9.10
C PHE A 148 -13.55 15.79 8.48
N LEU A 149 -13.78 16.20 7.22
CA LEU A 149 -15.05 15.97 6.52
C LEU A 149 -15.32 14.48 6.29
N GLU A 150 -14.29 13.71 5.95
CA GLU A 150 -14.39 12.25 5.81
C GLU A 150 -14.76 11.58 7.15
N ALA A 151 -14.12 11.98 8.24
CA ALA A 151 -14.46 11.48 9.57
C ALA A 151 -15.88 11.90 10.00
N LEU A 152 -16.28 13.14 9.72
CA LEU A 152 -17.63 13.64 9.99
C LEU A 152 -18.69 12.82 9.24
N ALA A 153 -18.41 12.44 8.00
CA ALA A 153 -19.29 11.61 7.18
C ALA A 153 -19.41 10.15 7.69
N GLN A 154 -18.48 9.68 8.53
CA GLN A 154 -18.58 8.37 9.19
C GLN A 154 -19.41 8.42 10.48
N VAL A 155 -19.47 9.57 11.15
CA VAL A 155 -20.18 9.75 12.42
C VAL A 155 -21.64 10.21 12.19
N GLY A 156 -21.92 10.86 11.06
CA GLY A 156 -23.25 11.37 10.73
C GLY A 156 -23.84 10.78 9.45
N THR A 157 -25.17 10.87 9.32
CA THR A 157 -25.88 10.61 8.06
C THR A 157 -26.23 11.93 7.38
N VAL A 158 -25.92 12.05 6.10
CA VAL A 158 -26.29 13.22 5.29
C VAL A 158 -27.44 12.85 4.36
N ASP A 159 -28.60 13.45 4.58
CA ASP A 159 -29.76 13.31 3.70
C ASP A 159 -29.77 14.43 2.64
N TYR A 160 -29.99 14.04 1.39
CA TYR A 160 -30.06 14.98 0.27
C TYR A 160 -31.50 15.08 -0.24
N VAL A 161 -31.99 16.31 -0.37
CA VAL A 161 -33.27 16.61 -1.02
C VAL A 161 -33.01 17.52 -2.21
N ALA A 162 -33.48 17.12 -3.39
CA ALA A 162 -33.41 17.96 -4.58
C ALA A 162 -34.35 19.17 -4.45
N ILE A 163 -33.80 20.37 -4.65
CA ILE A 163 -34.56 21.64 -4.51
C ILE A 163 -34.95 22.29 -5.85
N GLY A 164 -34.71 21.62 -6.98
CA GLY A 164 -35.13 22.06 -8.31
C GLY A 164 -34.12 21.75 -9.42
N GLU A 165 -34.52 21.99 -10.67
CA GLU A 165 -33.63 21.89 -11.85
C GLU A 165 -32.99 23.24 -12.16
N VAL A 166 -31.66 23.26 -12.31
CA VAL A 166 -30.93 24.45 -12.76
C VAL A 166 -30.99 24.52 -14.28
N ARG A 167 -31.71 25.50 -14.83
CA ARG A 167 -31.67 25.82 -16.27
C ARG A 167 -30.50 26.74 -16.54
N HIS A 168 -29.43 26.20 -17.12
CA HIS A 168 -28.42 27.05 -17.74
C HIS A 168 -29.01 27.63 -19.03
N GLY A 169 -29.16 28.95 -19.08
CA GLY A 169 -29.53 29.66 -20.30
C GLY A 169 -28.47 29.41 -21.37
N VAL A 170 -28.92 29.01 -22.57
CA VAL A 170 -28.10 28.87 -23.78
C VAL A 170 -27.65 30.25 -24.25
#